data_AF-A0A719U1V4-F1
#
_entry.id   AF-A0A719U1V4-F1
#
_cell.length_a   1.000
_cell.length_b   1.000
_cell.length_c   1.000
_cell.angle_alpha   90.00
_cell.angle_beta   90.00
_cell.angle_gamma   90.00
#
_symmetry.space_group_name_H-M   'P 1'
#
loop_
_entity.id
_entity.type
_entity.pdbx_description
1 polymer ?
#
loop_
_entity_poly.entity_id
_entity_poly.type
_entity_poly.pdbx_seq_one_letter_code
_entity_poly.pdbx_strand_id
1 'polypeptide(L)'
;MDAMKYHDLRDFLTLLEQQGELKRITLPVDPHLEITEIADRTLRAGGPALLFESPKGYAMPVLCNLFGTPKRVAMGMGQDDVSALREVGKLLAFLKEPEPPKGFRDLFDKLPQFKQVLNMPTKRLRGAPCQQKIASGDDVDLTRLPVMTCWPDDAAPLITWGLTVTRGPHKERQNLGIYRQQLIGKNKLIMRWLSHRGGALDFQEWLAARPGERFPVSVALGADPATILGAVTPVPDTLSEYAFAGLLRGTKTEVVKCLSNDLEVPASAEIILEGYIEPGEMAPEGPYGDHTGYYNEVDNFPVFTVTHITQREDAIYHSTYTGRPPDEPAVLGVALNEVFVPILQKQFPEIVDFYLPPEGCSYRLAVVTMKKQYAGHAKRVMMGVWSFLRQFMYTKFVIVCDDDVNARDWNDVIWAITTRMDPARDTVLVENTPIDYLDFASPVSGLGSKMGLDATNKWPGETQREWGRPIVKDPEVTARIDAIWDELAIFK
;
A
#
# COMPACT_ATOMS: atom_id res chain seq x y z
N MET A 1 25.76 6.08 12.12
CA MET A 1 24.69 6.04 13.12
C MET A 1 23.96 7.35 12.96
N ASP A 2 23.03 7.41 12.01
CA ASP A 2 22.19 8.59 11.89
C ASP A 2 21.01 8.44 12.85
N ALA A 3 20.76 9.52 13.58
CA ALA A 3 19.71 9.65 14.57
C ALA A 3 18.33 9.47 13.92
N MET A 4 17.37 9.03 14.73
CA MET A 4 15.96 8.85 14.33
C MET A 4 15.45 10.11 13.62
N LYS A 5 14.96 9.99 12.37
CA LYS A 5 14.49 11.15 11.59
C LYS A 5 13.15 11.70 12.11
N TYR A 6 12.29 10.88 12.70
CA TYR A 6 11.00 11.27 13.33
C TYR A 6 10.45 10.13 14.22
N HIS A 7 9.73 10.47 15.31
CA HIS A 7 9.16 9.49 16.24
C HIS A 7 7.67 9.23 16.02
N ASP A 8 6.92 10.25 15.58
CA ASP A 8 5.49 10.19 15.35
C ASP A 8 5.06 10.94 14.07
N LEU A 9 3.74 11.00 13.85
CA LEU A 9 3.17 11.74 12.72
C LEU A 9 3.49 13.24 12.78
N ARG A 10 3.48 13.86 13.97
CA ARG A 10 3.67 15.31 14.11
C ARG A 10 5.11 15.72 13.80
N ASP A 11 6.08 14.93 14.22
CA ASP A 11 7.49 15.09 13.83
C ASP A 11 7.63 14.98 12.30
N PHE A 12 6.96 14.00 11.69
CA PHE A 12 6.99 13.81 10.24
C PHE A 12 6.36 15.00 9.49
N LEU A 13 5.22 15.53 9.95
CA LEU A 13 4.62 16.73 9.38
C LEU A 13 5.53 17.94 9.48
N THR A 14 6.25 18.09 10.61
CA THR A 14 7.23 19.17 10.80
C THR A 14 8.39 19.04 9.80
N LEU A 15 8.90 17.83 9.57
CA LEU A 15 9.93 17.57 8.56
C LEU A 15 9.43 17.90 7.15
N LEU A 16 8.20 17.50 6.79
CA LEU A 16 7.62 17.80 5.49
C LEU A 16 7.45 19.32 5.29
N GLU A 17 6.98 20.04 6.30
CA GLU A 17 6.84 21.49 6.25
C GLU A 17 8.18 22.20 6.02
N GLN A 18 9.24 21.77 6.71
CA GLN A 18 10.60 22.31 6.52
C GLN A 18 11.15 22.08 5.11
N GLN A 19 10.74 20.99 4.45
CA GLN A 19 11.15 20.67 3.08
C GLN A 19 10.22 21.22 1.99
N GLY A 20 9.18 21.99 2.36
CA GLY A 20 8.18 22.48 1.41
C GLY A 20 7.24 21.39 0.88
N GLU A 21 7.17 20.24 1.55
CA GLU A 21 6.38 19.05 1.20
C GLU A 21 5.05 18.98 1.96
N LEU A 22 4.75 19.96 2.82
CA LEU A 22 3.45 20.13 3.50
C LEU A 22 2.92 21.54 3.26
N LYS A 23 1.63 21.65 2.94
CA LYS A 23 0.91 22.92 2.85
C LYS A 23 -0.21 22.97 3.87
N ARG A 24 -0.22 24.01 4.70
CA ARG A 24 -1.35 24.37 5.56
C ARG A 24 -2.38 25.18 4.77
N ILE A 25 -3.64 24.76 4.85
CA ILE A 25 -4.80 25.47 4.31
C ILE A 25 -5.61 26.03 5.48
N THR A 26 -5.54 27.34 5.66
CA THR A 26 -6.31 28.08 6.67
C THR A 26 -7.68 28.54 6.16
N LEU A 27 -7.89 28.50 4.84
CA LEU A 27 -9.20 28.81 4.26
C LEU A 27 -10.22 27.76 4.71
N PRO A 28 -11.46 28.15 5.03
CA PRO A 28 -12.51 27.20 5.35
C PRO A 28 -12.84 26.29 4.17
N VAL A 29 -12.68 24.97 4.35
CA VAL A 29 -12.94 23.95 3.32
C VAL A 29 -13.86 22.87 3.88
N ASP A 30 -14.81 22.40 3.07
CA ASP A 30 -15.76 21.37 3.47
C ASP A 30 -15.15 19.95 3.38
N PRO A 31 -15.20 19.13 4.44
CA PRO A 31 -14.86 17.71 4.34
C PRO A 31 -15.77 16.91 3.39
N HIS A 32 -16.96 17.44 3.09
CA HIS A 32 -17.85 16.90 2.08
C HIS A 32 -17.42 17.38 0.68
N LEU A 33 -16.73 16.50 -0.06
CA LEU A 33 -16.29 16.66 -1.46
C LEU A 33 -15.17 17.69 -1.70
N GLU A 34 -15.17 18.86 -1.04
CA GLU A 34 -14.21 19.94 -1.37
C GLU A 34 -12.75 19.55 -1.05
N ILE A 35 -12.50 18.90 0.10
CA ILE A 35 -11.15 18.41 0.44
C ILE A 35 -10.64 17.44 -0.64
N THR A 36 -11.50 16.54 -1.13
CA THR A 36 -11.15 15.57 -2.18
C THR A 36 -10.74 16.25 -3.48
N GLU A 37 -11.50 17.24 -3.94
CA GLU A 37 -11.18 17.99 -5.16
C GLU A 37 -9.81 18.69 -5.08
N ILE A 38 -9.51 19.29 -3.93
CA ILE A 38 -8.23 19.97 -3.70
C ILE A 38 -7.09 18.95 -3.65
N ALA A 39 -7.29 17.83 -2.94
CA ALA A 39 -6.31 16.76 -2.84
C ALA A 39 -6.02 16.12 -4.21
N ASP A 40 -7.04 15.91 -5.05
CA ASP A 40 -6.89 15.32 -6.39
C ASP A 40 -6.11 16.21 -7.34
N ARG A 41 -6.45 17.50 -7.42
CA ARG A 41 -5.65 18.45 -8.21
C ARG A 41 -4.20 18.51 -7.74
N THR A 42 -4.00 18.50 -6.43
CA THR A 42 -2.67 18.55 -5.82
C THR A 42 -1.87 17.30 -6.16
N LEU A 43 -2.44 16.11 -6.00
CA LEU A 43 -1.79 14.84 -6.31
C LEU A 43 -1.42 14.74 -7.78
N ARG A 44 -2.35 15.07 -8.69
CA ARG A 44 -2.12 15.04 -10.14
C ARG A 44 -1.01 15.98 -10.60
N ALA A 45 -0.78 17.07 -9.86
CA ALA A 45 0.30 18.01 -10.11
C ALA A 45 1.61 17.67 -9.37
N GLY A 46 1.67 16.55 -8.64
CA GLY A 46 2.82 16.18 -7.82
C GLY A 46 3.05 17.09 -6.60
N GLY A 47 1.99 17.68 -6.07
CA GLY A 47 2.04 18.69 -5.01
C GLY A 47 2.28 18.16 -3.58
N PRO A 48 2.31 19.06 -2.58
CA PRO A 48 2.61 18.74 -1.19
C PRO A 48 1.50 17.93 -0.51
N ALA A 49 1.79 17.37 0.66
CA ALA A 49 0.77 16.92 1.60
C ALA A 49 -0.07 18.13 2.06
N LEU A 50 -1.32 17.89 2.46
CA LEU A 50 -2.26 18.97 2.75
C LEU A 50 -2.78 18.84 4.19
N LEU A 51 -2.65 19.92 4.97
CA LEU A 51 -3.23 20.04 6.30
C LEU A 51 -4.28 21.15 6.30
N PHE A 52 -5.55 20.78 6.34
CA PHE A 52 -6.69 21.69 6.42
C PHE A 52 -6.97 22.02 7.88
N GLU A 53 -6.67 23.25 8.29
CA GLU A 53 -6.77 23.68 9.69
C GLU A 53 -8.16 24.20 10.05
N SER A 54 -9.02 24.45 9.05
CA SER A 54 -10.37 24.99 9.24
C SER A 54 -11.43 24.22 8.44
N PRO A 55 -11.62 22.92 8.71
CA PRO A 55 -12.71 22.16 8.10
C PRO A 55 -14.07 22.71 8.55
N LYS A 56 -14.97 23.04 7.60
CA LYS A 56 -16.29 23.60 7.89
C LYS A 56 -17.08 22.68 8.82
N GLY A 57 -17.55 23.20 9.95
CA GLY A 57 -18.33 22.44 10.94
C GLY A 57 -17.51 21.62 11.94
N TYR A 58 -16.17 21.65 11.86
CA TYR A 58 -15.29 20.85 12.72
C TYR A 58 -14.16 21.67 13.32
N ALA A 59 -13.70 21.29 14.51
CA ALA A 59 -12.55 21.91 15.17
C ALA A 59 -11.23 21.13 14.92
N MET A 60 -11.33 19.87 14.51
CA MET A 60 -10.19 18.98 14.31
C MET A 60 -9.63 19.15 12.90
N PRO A 61 -8.33 19.44 12.72
CA PRO A 61 -7.71 19.54 11.39
C PRO A 61 -7.76 18.23 10.61
N VAL A 62 -7.80 18.32 9.28
CA VAL A 62 -7.76 17.16 8.37
C VAL A 62 -6.43 17.13 7.64
N LEU A 63 -5.69 16.03 7.75
CA LEU A 63 -4.49 15.73 6.97
C LEU A 63 -4.86 14.76 5.86
N CYS A 64 -4.49 15.07 4.62
CA CYS A 64 -4.57 14.14 3.49
C CYS A 64 -3.43 14.36 2.49
N ASN A 65 -3.38 13.52 1.45
CA ASN A 65 -2.32 13.53 0.43
C ASN A 65 -0.90 13.36 1.02
N LEU A 66 -0.80 12.74 2.20
CA LEU A 66 0.44 12.53 2.95
C LEU A 66 1.47 11.76 2.10
N PHE A 67 1.01 10.73 1.40
CA PHE A 67 1.80 9.85 0.55
C PHE A 67 1.53 10.07 -0.94
N GLY A 68 1.08 11.27 -1.32
CA GLY A 68 0.79 11.65 -2.70
C GLY A 68 1.99 11.74 -3.65
N THR A 69 3.22 11.54 -3.15
CA THR A 69 4.43 11.47 -3.99
C THR A 69 5.33 10.31 -3.58
N PRO A 70 6.04 9.65 -4.53
CA PRO A 70 6.99 8.59 -4.19
C PRO A 70 8.08 9.06 -3.20
N LYS A 71 8.51 10.31 -3.32
CA LYS A 71 9.46 10.95 -2.40
C LYS A 71 8.94 10.92 -0.96
N ARG A 72 7.69 11.35 -0.70
CA ARG A 72 7.11 11.32 0.65
C ARG A 72 6.93 9.90 1.19
N VAL A 73 6.67 8.91 0.32
CA VAL A 73 6.65 7.50 0.73
C VAL A 73 8.04 7.05 1.20
N ALA A 74 9.09 7.34 0.43
CA ALA A 74 10.47 7.03 0.82
C ALA A 74 10.85 7.71 2.15
N MET A 75 10.53 9.00 2.28
CA MET A 75 10.74 9.77 3.52
C MET A 75 10.03 9.12 4.70
N GLY A 76 8.79 8.65 4.52
CA GLY A 76 7.99 7.95 5.55
C GLY A 76 8.54 6.58 5.96
N MET A 77 9.44 5.98 5.16
CA MET A 77 10.19 4.76 5.48
C MET A 77 11.61 5.08 6.00
N GLY A 78 11.89 6.33 6.34
CA GLY A 78 13.20 6.78 6.84
C GLY A 78 14.28 6.88 5.77
N GLN A 79 13.91 6.76 4.49
CA GLN A 79 14.83 6.78 3.35
C GLN A 79 14.84 8.13 2.64
N ASP A 80 15.93 8.45 1.95
CA ASP A 80 16.05 9.71 1.19
C ASP A 80 15.56 9.57 -0.27
N ASP A 81 15.47 8.34 -0.79
CA ASP A 81 15.04 8.07 -2.16
C ASP A 81 14.27 6.74 -2.27
N VAL A 82 13.44 6.65 -3.31
CA VAL A 82 12.61 5.48 -3.63
C VAL A 82 13.48 4.27 -3.97
N SER A 83 14.67 4.45 -4.56
CA SER A 83 15.59 3.33 -4.85
C SER A 83 16.07 2.62 -3.59
N ALA A 84 16.13 3.32 -2.44
CA ALA A 84 16.51 2.72 -1.17
C ALA A 84 15.45 1.73 -0.66
N LEU A 85 14.22 1.78 -1.18
CA LEU A 85 13.19 0.77 -0.90
C LEU A 85 13.57 -0.62 -1.43
N ARG A 86 14.48 -0.71 -2.41
CA ARG A 86 15.04 -2.00 -2.83
C ARG A 86 15.86 -2.66 -1.73
N GLU A 87 16.53 -1.89 -0.87
CA GLU A 87 17.27 -2.46 0.27
C GLU A 87 16.30 -3.05 1.31
N VAL A 88 15.13 -2.44 1.50
CA VAL A 88 14.04 -3.00 2.30
C VAL A 88 13.55 -4.31 1.69
N GLY A 89 13.37 -4.37 0.37
CA GLY A 89 13.01 -5.59 -0.35
C GLY A 89 14.03 -6.73 -0.17
N LYS A 90 15.33 -6.42 -0.24
CA LYS A 90 16.42 -7.37 0.03
C LYS A 90 16.37 -7.89 1.47
N LEU A 91 16.11 -7.01 2.44
CA LEU A 91 15.95 -7.40 3.84
C LEU A 91 14.76 -8.35 4.02
N LEU A 92 13.61 -8.07 3.40
CA LEU A 92 12.45 -8.96 3.43
C LEU A 92 12.74 -10.32 2.78
N ALA A 93 13.43 -10.33 1.64
CA ALA A 93 13.84 -11.55 0.96
C ALA A 93 14.79 -12.41 1.82
N PHE A 94 15.64 -11.77 2.64
CA PHE A 94 16.49 -12.44 3.62
C PHE A 94 15.68 -12.98 4.82
N LEU A 95 14.76 -12.19 5.37
CA LEU A 95 13.94 -12.60 6.52
C LEU A 95 13.00 -13.78 6.18
N LYS A 96 12.53 -13.87 4.94
CA LYS A 96 11.68 -14.98 4.48
C LYS A 96 12.44 -16.31 4.43
N GLU A 97 13.70 -16.27 4.03
CA GLU A 97 14.57 -17.45 3.89
C GLU A 97 16.01 -17.10 4.30
N PRO A 98 16.33 -17.16 5.60
CA PRO A 98 17.66 -16.86 6.09
C PRO A 98 18.65 -17.95 5.64
N GLU A 99 19.66 -17.57 4.86
CA GLU A 99 20.74 -18.49 4.51
C GLU A 99 21.69 -18.68 5.70
N PRO A 100 22.01 -19.93 6.10
CA PRO A 100 22.96 -20.18 7.17
C PRO A 100 24.34 -19.59 6.80
N PRO A 101 24.99 -18.86 7.72
CA PRO A 101 26.27 -18.22 7.42
C PRO A 101 27.33 -19.25 7.08
N LYS A 102 28.05 -19.05 5.97
CA LYS A 102 29.06 -20.01 5.47
C LYS A 102 30.39 -19.97 6.25
N GLY A 103 30.53 -19.05 7.21
CA GLY A 103 31.69 -18.94 8.10
C GLY A 103 31.70 -17.67 8.96
N PHE A 104 32.76 -17.46 9.72
CA PHE A 104 32.89 -16.31 10.65
C PHE A 104 32.94 -14.94 9.95
N ARG A 105 33.51 -14.84 8.74
CA ARG A 105 33.49 -13.59 7.94
C ARG A 105 32.08 -13.23 7.49
N ASP A 106 31.34 -14.20 6.95
CA ASP A 106 29.94 -14.01 6.52
C ASP A 106 29.03 -13.65 7.70
N LEU A 107 29.34 -14.14 8.91
CA LEU A 107 28.63 -13.74 10.13
C LEU A 107 28.91 -12.28 10.52
N PHE A 108 30.14 -11.80 10.36
CA PHE A 108 30.49 -10.39 10.58
C PHE A 108 29.85 -9.46 9.55
N ASP A 109 29.79 -9.89 8.28
CA ASP A 109 29.16 -9.12 7.21
C ASP A 109 27.62 -9.05 7.36
N LYS A 110 26.99 -10.11 7.88
CA LYS A 110 25.54 -10.16 8.19
C LYS A 110 25.17 -9.54 9.54
N LEU A 111 26.15 -9.23 10.40
CA LEU A 111 25.93 -8.70 11.75
C LEU A 111 25.05 -7.42 11.81
N PRO A 112 25.16 -6.45 10.86
CA PRO A 112 24.28 -5.29 10.81
C PRO A 112 22.80 -5.66 10.58
N GLN A 113 22.53 -6.68 9.75
CA GLN A 113 21.17 -7.17 9.49
C GLN A 113 20.59 -7.85 10.74
N PHE A 114 21.42 -8.60 11.48
CA PHE A 114 21.03 -9.18 12.78
C PHE A 114 20.76 -8.11 13.86
N LYS A 115 21.42 -6.95 13.82
CA LYS A 115 21.10 -5.83 14.73
C LYS A 115 19.72 -5.24 14.45
N GLN A 116 19.29 -5.18 13.18
CA GLN A 116 17.96 -4.68 12.83
C GLN A 116 16.86 -5.60 13.38
N VAL A 117 17.09 -6.91 13.43
CA VAL A 117 16.16 -7.90 14.04
C VAL A 117 15.84 -7.57 15.51
N LEU A 118 16.75 -6.92 16.24
CA LEU A 118 16.51 -6.50 17.64
C LEU A 118 15.42 -5.42 17.78
N ASN A 119 15.07 -4.74 16.69
CA ASN A 119 14.02 -3.70 16.64
C ASN A 119 12.62 -4.25 16.31
N MET A 120 12.50 -5.54 16.02
CA MET A 120 11.23 -6.20 15.69
C MET A 120 10.21 -6.28 16.83
N PRO A 121 10.55 -6.54 18.11
CA PRO A 121 9.54 -6.61 19.15
C PRO A 121 8.97 -5.21 19.44
N THR A 122 7.68 -5.15 19.80
CA THR A 122 7.04 -3.91 20.24
C THR A 122 7.59 -3.46 21.60
N LYS A 123 7.60 -2.15 21.84
CA LYS A 123 7.88 -1.57 23.14
C LYS A 123 6.55 -1.10 23.74
N ARG A 124 6.01 -1.89 24.66
CA ARG A 124 4.76 -1.57 25.35
C ARG A 124 4.97 -0.47 26.41
N LEU A 125 4.22 0.61 26.30
CA LEU A 125 4.19 1.71 27.27
C LEU A 125 3.06 1.53 28.28
N ARG A 126 3.16 2.23 29.42
CA ARG A 126 2.11 2.25 30.46
C ARG A 126 1.04 3.31 30.24
N GLY A 127 1.41 4.42 29.60
CA GLY A 127 0.52 5.51 29.21
C GLY A 127 1.01 6.11 27.91
N ALA A 128 0.11 6.72 27.15
CA ALA A 128 0.37 7.14 25.79
C ALA A 128 -0.37 8.44 25.42
N PRO A 129 0.21 9.29 24.55
CA PRO A 129 -0.46 10.48 24.03
C PRO A 129 -1.85 10.20 23.45
N CYS A 130 -2.02 9.06 22.75
CA CYS A 130 -3.31 8.71 22.14
C CYS A 130 -4.45 8.49 23.16
N GLN A 131 -4.16 8.43 24.46
CA GLN A 131 -5.13 8.23 25.54
C GLN A 131 -5.35 9.49 26.41
N GLN A 132 -5.00 10.68 25.92
CA GLN A 132 -5.14 11.94 26.67
C GLN A 132 -6.59 12.37 26.89
N LYS A 133 -7.41 12.31 25.82
CA LYS A 133 -8.86 12.55 25.87
C LYS A 133 -9.57 11.24 25.62
N ILE A 134 -10.56 10.91 26.45
CA ILE A 134 -11.31 9.65 26.40
C ILE A 134 -12.80 9.97 26.41
N ALA A 135 -13.53 9.43 25.42
CA ALA A 135 -14.98 9.34 25.42
C ALA A 135 -15.38 7.86 25.35
N SER A 136 -16.35 7.43 26.14
CA SER A 136 -16.75 6.02 26.24
C SER A 136 -18.26 5.88 26.44
N GLY A 137 -18.83 4.75 26.00
CA GLY A 137 -20.26 4.48 26.14
C GLY A 137 -21.11 5.51 25.39
N ASP A 138 -22.04 6.16 26.08
CA ASP A 138 -22.99 7.10 25.49
C ASP A 138 -22.34 8.40 24.98
N ASP A 139 -21.15 8.74 25.50
CA ASP A 139 -20.39 9.94 25.11
C ASP A 139 -19.65 9.76 23.77
N VAL A 140 -19.59 8.54 23.23
CA VAL A 140 -19.01 8.27 21.91
C VAL A 140 -19.85 8.94 20.84
N ASP A 141 -19.22 9.79 20.04
CA ASP A 141 -19.83 10.45 18.89
C ASP A 141 -18.85 10.62 17.74
N LEU A 142 -18.93 9.71 16.76
CA LEU A 142 -18.13 9.72 15.55
C LEU A 142 -18.46 10.91 14.65
N THR A 143 -19.65 11.51 14.77
CA THR A 143 -20.05 12.66 13.93
C THR A 143 -19.26 13.93 14.28
N ARG A 144 -18.50 13.91 15.38
CA ARG A 144 -17.58 14.99 15.77
C ARG A 144 -16.23 14.91 15.04
N LEU A 145 -15.92 13.79 14.41
CA LEU A 145 -14.73 13.63 13.57
C LEU A 145 -15.03 14.21 12.17
N PRO A 146 -14.09 14.92 11.54
CA PRO A 146 -14.25 15.47 10.19
C PRO A 146 -14.09 14.37 9.12
N VAL A 147 -14.89 13.31 9.23
CA VAL A 147 -14.90 12.19 8.28
C VAL A 147 -15.33 12.72 6.92
N MET A 148 -14.54 12.42 5.89
CA MET A 148 -14.77 12.96 4.56
C MET A 148 -15.82 12.16 3.79
N THR A 149 -16.55 12.84 2.91
CA THR A 149 -17.29 12.22 1.79
C THR A 149 -16.48 12.49 0.53
N CYS A 150 -16.16 11.44 -0.23
CA CYS A 150 -15.17 11.55 -1.30
C CYS A 150 -15.81 11.96 -2.63
N TRP A 151 -16.90 11.30 -3.01
CA TRP A 151 -17.57 11.49 -4.29
C TRP A 151 -19.07 11.78 -4.14
N PRO A 152 -19.71 12.42 -5.14
CA PRO A 152 -21.10 12.89 -5.02
C PRO A 152 -22.13 11.80 -4.67
N ASP A 153 -21.99 10.61 -5.26
CA ASP A 153 -22.91 9.48 -5.04
C ASP A 153 -22.39 8.48 -3.97
N ASP A 154 -21.39 8.85 -3.17
CA ASP A 154 -20.97 8.05 -2.02
C ASP A 154 -22.09 8.00 -0.97
N ALA A 155 -22.34 6.82 -0.41
CA ALA A 155 -23.47 6.62 0.49
C ALA A 155 -23.42 7.42 1.80
N ALA A 156 -22.23 7.69 2.33
CA ALA A 156 -22.02 8.40 3.59
C ALA A 156 -20.56 8.88 3.71
N PRO A 157 -20.18 9.58 4.80
CA PRO A 157 -18.78 9.76 5.16
C PRO A 157 -18.07 8.42 5.40
N LEU A 158 -16.79 8.36 5.00
CA LEU A 158 -15.99 7.14 5.00
C LEU A 158 -14.63 7.37 5.68
N ILE A 159 -14.29 6.53 6.65
CA ILE A 159 -12.94 6.48 7.21
C ILE A 159 -12.04 5.66 6.27
N THR A 160 -10.93 6.25 5.83
CA THR A 160 -10.07 5.68 4.79
C THR A 160 -8.65 5.32 5.25
N TRP A 161 -8.13 5.95 6.31
CA TRP A 161 -6.78 5.70 6.84
C TRP A 161 -6.74 5.06 8.25
N GLY A 162 -7.73 4.23 8.56
CA GLY A 162 -7.79 3.50 9.83
C GLY A 162 -6.97 2.20 9.82
N LEU A 163 -5.92 2.12 10.64
CA LEU A 163 -5.20 0.87 10.89
C LEU A 163 -6.01 0.01 11.84
N THR A 164 -6.78 -0.92 11.28
CA THR A 164 -7.58 -1.89 12.02
C THR A 164 -6.68 -2.96 12.62
N VAL A 165 -6.72 -3.09 13.94
CA VAL A 165 -5.98 -4.05 14.74
C VAL A 165 -6.91 -5.19 15.15
N THR A 166 -6.49 -6.41 14.86
CA THR A 166 -7.21 -7.63 15.24
C THR A 166 -6.24 -8.69 15.76
N ARG A 167 -6.78 -9.66 16.51
CA ARG A 167 -6.02 -10.84 16.97
C ARG A 167 -6.92 -12.07 16.87
N GLY A 168 -6.50 -13.07 16.09
CA GLY A 168 -7.17 -14.35 16.01
C GLY A 168 -7.12 -15.12 17.35
N PRO A 169 -8.01 -16.10 17.58
CA PRO A 169 -8.14 -16.78 18.86
C PRO A 169 -6.99 -17.73 19.21
N HIS A 170 -6.17 -18.10 18.22
CA HIS A 170 -5.12 -19.12 18.36
C HIS A 170 -3.69 -18.57 18.38
N LYS A 171 -3.49 -17.31 17.99
CA LYS A 171 -2.17 -16.71 17.77
C LYS A 171 -2.01 -15.46 18.63
N GLU A 172 -0.82 -15.24 19.15
CA GLU A 172 -0.48 -14.00 19.88
C GLU A 172 -0.28 -12.81 18.93
N ARG A 173 0.01 -13.08 17.65
CA ARG A 173 0.24 -12.06 16.61
C ARG A 173 -1.01 -11.21 16.39
N GLN A 174 -0.81 -9.90 16.31
CA GLN A 174 -1.84 -8.95 15.87
C GLN A 174 -1.65 -8.61 14.40
N ASN A 175 -2.75 -8.58 13.66
CA ASN A 175 -2.79 -8.10 12.28
C ASN A 175 -3.06 -6.59 12.27
N LEU A 176 -2.36 -5.86 11.40
CA LEU A 176 -2.76 -4.50 11.00
C LEU A 176 -3.31 -4.52 9.58
N GLY A 177 -4.46 -3.89 9.35
CA GLY A 177 -5.05 -3.78 8.02
C GLY A 177 -5.79 -2.48 7.80
N ILE A 178 -5.78 -2.00 6.56
CA ILE A 178 -6.55 -0.82 6.16
C ILE A 178 -7.81 -1.33 5.49
N TYR A 179 -8.93 -1.09 6.16
CA TYR A 179 -10.26 -1.43 5.69
C TYR A 179 -11.08 -0.16 5.74
N ARG A 180 -11.74 0.19 4.63
CA ARG A 180 -12.57 1.39 4.59
C ARG A 180 -13.79 1.19 5.50
N GLN A 181 -14.20 2.23 6.22
CA GLN A 181 -15.24 2.12 7.22
C GLN A 181 -16.32 3.17 7.05
N GLN A 182 -17.50 2.76 6.58
CA GLN A 182 -18.66 3.63 6.36
C GLN A 182 -19.29 4.03 7.69
N LEU A 183 -19.53 5.33 7.87
CA LEU A 183 -20.27 5.85 9.01
C LEU A 183 -21.77 5.59 8.85
N ILE A 184 -22.35 4.79 9.74
CA ILE A 184 -23.79 4.44 9.71
C ILE A 184 -24.55 4.86 10.97
N GLY A 185 -23.86 5.46 11.95
CA GLY A 185 -24.49 5.99 13.15
C GLY A 185 -23.50 6.66 14.08
N LYS A 186 -24.00 7.20 15.18
CA LYS A 186 -23.22 7.93 16.21
C LYS A 186 -21.97 7.15 16.67
N ASN A 187 -22.08 5.83 16.79
CA ASN A 187 -21.01 4.94 17.27
C ASN A 187 -20.89 3.65 16.44
N LYS A 188 -21.34 3.67 15.18
CA LYS A 188 -21.41 2.49 14.33
C LYS A 188 -20.71 2.75 13.00
N LEU A 189 -19.78 1.86 12.67
CA LEU A 189 -19.03 1.84 11.42
C LEU A 189 -19.25 0.49 10.74
N ILE A 190 -19.17 0.43 9.41
CA ILE A 190 -19.09 -0.85 8.69
C ILE A 190 -17.62 -1.26 8.56
N MET A 191 -17.30 -2.53 8.80
CA MET A 191 -15.95 -3.07 8.63
C MET A 191 -15.82 -3.77 7.27
N ARG A 192 -15.45 -3.04 6.22
CA ARG A 192 -15.30 -3.60 4.88
C ARG A 192 -13.92 -4.22 4.65
N TRP A 193 -13.74 -5.45 5.13
CA TRP A 193 -12.60 -6.31 4.80
C TRP A 193 -12.93 -7.30 3.68
N LEU A 194 -11.95 -7.69 2.87
CA LEU A 194 -12.14 -8.81 1.93
C LEU A 194 -11.94 -10.13 2.67
N SER A 195 -12.66 -11.18 2.25
CA SER A 195 -12.71 -12.48 2.95
C SER A 195 -11.35 -13.14 3.23
N HIS A 196 -10.33 -12.85 2.43
CA HIS A 196 -8.98 -13.40 2.56
C HIS A 196 -8.00 -12.49 3.33
N ARG A 197 -8.44 -11.35 3.86
CA ARG A 197 -7.59 -10.42 4.62
C ARG A 197 -7.46 -10.87 6.07
N GLY A 198 -6.34 -10.52 6.71
CA GLY A 198 -6.01 -11.00 8.06
C GLY A 198 -7.11 -10.73 9.09
N GLY A 199 -7.71 -9.54 9.10
CA GLY A 199 -8.80 -9.22 10.03
C GLY A 199 -10.07 -10.05 9.81
N ALA A 200 -10.41 -10.33 8.54
CA ALA A 200 -11.55 -11.18 8.20
C ALA A 200 -11.32 -12.64 8.61
N LEU A 201 -10.09 -13.14 8.43
CA LEU A 201 -9.68 -14.48 8.86
C LEU A 201 -9.70 -14.58 10.40
N ASP A 202 -9.16 -13.59 11.11
CA ASP A 202 -9.18 -13.53 12.57
C ASP A 202 -10.63 -13.58 13.10
N PHE A 203 -11.54 -12.83 12.48
CA PHE A 203 -12.97 -12.82 12.84
C PHE A 203 -13.65 -14.16 12.56
N GLN A 204 -13.39 -14.76 11.40
CA GLN A 204 -13.95 -16.07 11.05
C GLN A 204 -13.45 -17.16 12.01
N GLU A 205 -12.15 -17.19 12.31
CA GLU A 205 -11.56 -18.09 13.30
C GLU A 205 -12.17 -17.84 14.70
N TRP A 206 -12.35 -16.57 15.09
CA TRP A 206 -12.98 -16.19 16.35
C TRP A 206 -14.40 -16.72 16.47
N LEU A 207 -15.25 -16.53 15.46
CA LEU A 207 -16.62 -17.04 15.45
C LEU A 207 -16.68 -18.56 15.57
N ALA A 208 -15.73 -19.28 14.95
CA ALA A 208 -15.65 -20.73 15.05
C ALA A 208 -15.18 -21.20 16.44
N ALA A 209 -14.19 -20.52 17.02
CA ALA A 209 -13.61 -20.88 18.32
C ALA A 209 -14.46 -20.41 19.52
N ARG A 210 -15.19 -19.31 19.37
CA ARG A 210 -15.97 -18.64 20.43
C ARG A 210 -17.34 -18.18 19.91
N PRO A 211 -18.26 -19.12 19.60
CA PRO A 211 -19.56 -18.77 19.04
C PRO A 211 -20.37 -17.86 19.96
N GLY A 212 -20.88 -16.76 19.42
CA GLY A 212 -21.70 -15.78 20.15
C GLY A 212 -20.92 -14.78 21.00
N GLU A 213 -19.59 -14.89 21.12
CA GLU A 213 -18.78 -13.88 21.79
C GLU A 213 -18.42 -12.73 20.84
N ARG A 214 -18.53 -11.50 21.35
CA ARG A 214 -18.11 -10.27 20.65
C ARG A 214 -16.63 -10.33 20.28
N PHE A 215 -16.33 -9.99 19.03
CA PHE A 215 -14.95 -9.95 18.53
C PHE A 215 -14.31 -8.58 18.80
N PRO A 216 -13.24 -8.48 19.61
CA PRO A 216 -12.61 -7.20 19.90
C PRO A 216 -11.87 -6.62 18.69
N VAL A 217 -12.09 -5.33 18.42
CA VAL A 217 -11.44 -4.60 17.31
C VAL A 217 -11.04 -3.21 17.78
N SER A 218 -9.88 -2.75 17.34
CA SER A 218 -9.43 -1.36 17.53
C SER A 218 -8.96 -0.77 16.20
N VAL A 219 -9.09 0.53 16.00
CA VAL A 219 -8.69 1.24 14.79
C VAL A 219 -7.83 2.44 15.18
N ALA A 220 -6.60 2.51 14.67
CA ALA A 220 -5.70 3.64 14.90
C ALA A 220 -5.66 4.58 13.69
N LEU A 221 -5.91 5.87 13.91
CA LEU A 221 -5.85 6.94 12.92
C LEU A 221 -4.68 7.86 13.23
N GLY A 222 -3.94 8.27 12.20
CA GLY A 222 -2.79 9.16 12.35
C GLY A 222 -1.64 8.55 13.16
N ALA A 223 -1.32 7.27 12.93
CA ALA A 223 -0.12 6.64 13.50
C ALA A 223 1.16 7.20 12.85
N ASP A 224 2.34 6.83 13.39
CA ASP A 224 3.60 7.17 12.74
C ASP A 224 3.69 6.55 11.33
N PRO A 225 4.38 7.21 10.38
CA PRO A 225 4.35 6.81 8.97
C PRO A 225 4.95 5.42 8.74
N ALA A 226 5.92 4.97 9.56
CA ALA A 226 6.49 3.64 9.43
C ALA A 226 5.48 2.55 9.79
N THR A 227 4.63 2.77 10.80
CA THR A 227 3.54 1.85 11.13
C THR A 227 2.45 1.85 10.06
N ILE A 228 2.10 3.02 9.51
CA ILE A 228 1.14 3.11 8.41
C ILE A 228 1.65 2.33 7.20
N LEU A 229 2.88 2.60 6.74
CA LEU A 229 3.47 1.93 5.58
C LEU A 229 3.74 0.46 5.85
N GLY A 230 4.06 0.09 7.10
CA GLY A 230 4.21 -1.29 7.50
C GLY A 230 2.91 -2.10 7.42
N ALA A 231 1.75 -1.47 7.63
CA ALA A 231 0.44 -2.09 7.46
C ALA A 231 0.00 -2.22 5.99
N VAL A 232 0.52 -1.37 5.10
CA VAL A 232 0.30 -1.48 3.64
C VAL A 232 1.24 -2.51 3.01
N THR A 233 2.46 -2.62 3.54
CA THR A 233 3.47 -3.52 3.00
C THR A 233 3.09 -4.98 3.30
N PRO A 234 3.10 -5.89 2.31
CA PRO A 234 2.76 -7.27 2.53
C PRO A 234 3.93 -7.99 3.22
N VAL A 235 3.85 -8.05 4.54
CA VAL A 235 4.80 -8.81 5.35
C VAL A 235 4.43 -10.31 5.34
N PRO A 236 5.42 -11.22 5.47
CA PRO A 236 5.12 -12.64 5.67
C PRO A 236 4.22 -12.86 6.88
N ASP A 237 3.32 -13.85 6.83
CA ASP A 237 2.37 -14.13 7.92
C ASP A 237 3.03 -14.41 9.28
N THR A 238 4.30 -14.83 9.25
CA THR A 238 5.16 -15.10 10.40
C THR A 238 5.68 -13.83 11.09
N LEU A 239 5.52 -12.67 10.47
CA LEU A 239 5.98 -11.38 10.96
C LEU A 239 4.79 -10.46 11.22
N SER A 240 4.77 -9.78 12.37
CA SER A 240 3.77 -8.73 12.62
C SER A 240 4.14 -7.45 11.86
N GLU A 241 3.15 -6.73 11.35
CA GLU A 241 3.32 -5.43 10.69
C GLU A 241 4.03 -4.42 11.61
N TYR A 242 3.82 -4.50 12.93
CA TYR A 242 4.56 -3.68 13.91
C TYR A 242 6.05 -3.96 13.93
N ALA A 243 6.43 -5.23 13.77
CA ALA A 243 7.82 -5.63 13.75
C ALA A 243 8.51 -5.14 12.47
N PHE A 244 7.79 -5.18 11.36
CA PHE A 244 8.26 -4.59 10.11
C PHE A 244 8.39 -3.06 10.18
N ALA A 245 7.41 -2.38 10.77
CA ALA A 245 7.50 -0.95 11.05
C ALA A 245 8.73 -0.58 11.90
N GLY A 246 9.08 -1.43 12.88
CA GLY A 246 10.30 -1.25 13.69
C GLY A 246 11.61 -1.42 12.90
N LEU A 247 11.61 -2.28 11.88
CA LEU A 247 12.74 -2.41 10.94
C LEU A 247 12.88 -1.16 10.07
N LEU A 248 11.78 -0.67 9.50
CA LEU A 248 11.76 0.55 8.68
C LEU A 248 12.24 1.77 9.47
N ARG A 249 11.75 1.91 10.71
CA ARG A 249 12.06 3.04 11.60
C ARG A 249 13.47 2.95 12.20
N GLY A 250 14.06 1.77 12.25
CA GLY A 250 15.32 1.51 12.93
C GLY A 250 15.21 1.46 14.47
N THR A 251 14.00 1.52 15.04
CA THR A 251 13.73 1.35 16.46
C THR A 251 12.38 0.68 16.69
N LYS A 252 12.22 0.01 17.83
CA LYS A 252 10.99 -0.67 18.22
C LYS A 252 9.77 0.24 18.16
N THR A 253 8.68 -0.27 17.58
CA THR A 253 7.40 0.43 17.58
C THR A 253 6.85 0.54 19.00
N GLU A 254 6.57 1.76 19.44
CA GLU A 254 5.96 2.02 20.74
C GLU A 254 4.45 1.82 20.67
N VAL A 255 3.93 0.93 21.50
CA VAL A 255 2.52 0.56 21.54
C VAL A 255 1.97 0.73 22.95
N VAL A 256 0.65 0.89 23.05
CA VAL A 256 -0.07 0.93 24.32
C VAL A 256 -1.25 -0.03 24.27
N LYS A 257 -1.60 -0.60 25.42
CA LYS A 257 -2.79 -1.44 25.55
C LYS A 257 -4.04 -0.58 25.35
N CYS A 258 -5.01 -1.07 24.58
CA CYS A 258 -6.36 -0.52 24.53
C CYS A 258 -7.01 -0.53 25.92
N LEU A 259 -8.00 0.34 26.11
CA LEU A 259 -8.74 0.48 27.37
C LEU A 259 -9.76 -0.65 27.54
N SER A 260 -10.45 -1.02 26.47
CA SER A 260 -11.60 -1.94 26.48
C SER A 260 -11.26 -3.37 26.06
N ASN A 261 -10.06 -3.61 25.54
CA ASN A 261 -9.63 -4.93 25.08
C ASN A 261 -8.09 -5.11 25.23
N ASP A 262 -7.59 -6.31 24.96
CA ASP A 262 -6.16 -6.64 25.09
C ASP A 262 -5.32 -6.36 23.84
N LEU A 263 -5.87 -5.64 22.86
CA LEU A 263 -5.12 -5.24 21.68
C LEU A 263 -4.14 -4.11 22.00
N GLU A 264 -3.06 -4.04 21.24
CA GLU A 264 -2.05 -2.99 21.35
C GLU A 264 -2.08 -2.09 20.11
N VAL A 265 -2.20 -0.79 20.33
CA VAL A 265 -2.27 0.27 19.30
C VAL A 265 -1.03 1.17 19.37
N PRO A 266 -0.66 1.89 18.29
CA PRO A 266 0.51 2.78 18.31
C PRO A 266 0.31 3.88 19.35
N ALA A 267 1.25 4.04 20.27
CA ALA A 267 1.10 4.98 21.39
C ALA A 267 1.00 6.45 20.93
N SER A 268 1.59 6.77 19.78
CA SER A 268 1.64 8.11 19.20
C SER A 268 0.49 8.43 18.25
N ALA A 269 -0.44 7.49 18.03
CA ALA A 269 -1.60 7.71 17.16
C ALA A 269 -2.39 8.95 17.58
N GLU A 270 -2.93 9.67 16.60
CA GLU A 270 -3.76 10.85 16.86
C GLU A 270 -5.10 10.48 17.50
N ILE A 271 -5.76 9.42 16.99
CA ILE A 271 -7.07 8.96 17.44
C ILE A 271 -7.10 7.42 17.41
N ILE A 272 -7.69 6.81 18.44
CA ILE A 272 -7.99 5.38 18.50
C ILE A 272 -9.49 5.20 18.69
N LEU A 273 -10.09 4.34 17.86
CA LEU A 273 -11.44 3.83 18.05
C LEU A 273 -11.35 2.42 18.60
N GLU A 274 -11.99 2.14 19.73
CA GLU A 274 -12.04 0.78 20.29
C GLU A 274 -13.47 0.28 20.39
N GLY A 275 -13.64 -1.03 20.22
CA GLY A 275 -14.92 -1.66 20.44
C GLY A 275 -14.93 -3.11 19.97
N TYR A 276 -16.02 -3.48 19.31
CA TYR A 276 -16.24 -4.87 18.92
C TYR A 276 -17.13 -5.02 17.69
N ILE A 277 -17.08 -6.20 17.09
CA ILE A 277 -18.07 -6.68 16.12
C ILE A 277 -19.00 -7.66 16.82
N GLU A 278 -20.30 -7.40 16.76
CA GLU A 278 -21.33 -8.29 17.29
C GLU A 278 -21.56 -9.44 16.28
N PRO A 279 -21.50 -10.72 16.70
CA PRO A 279 -21.71 -11.84 15.79
C PRO A 279 -23.05 -11.77 15.05
N GLY A 280 -23.00 -11.76 13.71
CA GLY A 280 -24.18 -11.70 12.85
C GLY A 280 -24.73 -10.30 12.59
N GLU A 281 -24.21 -9.25 13.24
CA GLU A 281 -24.60 -7.86 12.93
C GLU A 281 -23.90 -7.41 11.64
N MET A 282 -24.70 -7.20 10.59
CA MET A 282 -24.25 -6.81 9.26
C MET A 282 -25.04 -5.59 8.77
N ALA A 283 -24.44 -4.77 7.92
CA ALA A 283 -25.11 -3.64 7.27
C ALA A 283 -24.72 -3.52 5.79
N PRO A 284 -25.60 -2.96 4.94
CA PRO A 284 -25.28 -2.67 3.55
C PRO A 284 -24.25 -1.54 3.47
N GLU A 285 -23.13 -1.81 2.81
CA GLU A 285 -22.05 -0.87 2.56
C GLU A 285 -22.13 -0.32 1.14
N GLY A 286 -21.90 0.98 0.99
CA GLY A 286 -21.88 1.66 -0.30
C GLY A 286 -23.25 2.10 -0.83
N PRO A 287 -23.31 2.56 -2.09
CA PRO A 287 -22.20 2.58 -3.06
C PRO A 287 -21.07 3.55 -2.66
N TYR A 288 -19.87 3.30 -3.19
CA TYR A 288 -18.71 4.19 -3.06
C TYR A 288 -17.84 4.10 -4.30
N GLY A 289 -17.25 5.23 -4.71
CA GLY A 289 -16.14 5.25 -5.65
C GLY A 289 -14.91 4.51 -5.10
N ASP A 290 -14.17 3.81 -5.97
CA ASP A 290 -12.91 3.15 -5.60
C ASP A 290 -11.78 3.37 -6.61
N HIS A 291 -10.64 2.71 -6.40
CA HIS A 291 -9.40 2.81 -7.20
C HIS A 291 -9.57 2.40 -8.67
N THR A 292 -10.72 1.83 -9.03
CA THR A 292 -11.07 1.55 -10.43
C THR A 292 -11.58 2.79 -11.16
N GLY A 293 -12.00 3.83 -10.42
CA GLY A 293 -12.68 5.00 -10.95
C GLY A 293 -14.18 4.80 -11.18
N TYR A 294 -14.77 3.74 -10.61
CA TYR A 294 -16.20 3.42 -10.69
C TYR A 294 -16.80 3.29 -9.30
N TYR A 295 -18.13 3.37 -9.23
CA TYR A 295 -18.87 3.06 -8.02
C TYR A 295 -19.02 1.55 -7.86
N ASN A 296 -18.73 1.06 -6.65
CA ASN A 296 -19.00 -0.32 -6.28
C ASN A 296 -20.46 -0.52 -5.91
N GLU A 297 -21.00 -1.69 -6.26
CA GLU A 297 -22.33 -2.13 -5.83
C GLU A 297 -22.41 -2.27 -4.31
N VAL A 298 -23.65 -2.19 -3.81
CA VAL A 298 -23.96 -2.39 -2.38
C VAL A 298 -23.77 -3.84 -1.99
N ASP A 299 -23.07 -4.10 -0.89
CA ASP A 299 -22.88 -5.45 -0.33
C ASP A 299 -22.88 -5.42 1.21
N ASN A 300 -23.12 -6.55 1.87
CA ASN A 300 -23.26 -6.62 3.32
C ASN A 300 -21.93 -6.94 4.01
N PHE A 301 -21.55 -6.11 4.98
CA PHE A 301 -20.33 -6.29 5.78
C PHE A 301 -20.61 -6.19 7.28
N PRO A 302 -19.73 -6.73 8.14
CA PRO A 302 -19.90 -6.69 9.59
C PRO A 302 -19.93 -5.26 10.13
N VAL A 303 -20.69 -5.04 11.20
CA VAL A 303 -20.78 -3.74 11.86
C VAL A 303 -19.80 -3.66 13.03
N PHE A 304 -18.92 -2.67 13.00
CA PHE A 304 -18.03 -2.29 14.09
C PHE A 304 -18.75 -1.30 15.01
N THR A 305 -19.00 -1.74 16.25
CA THR A 305 -19.55 -0.91 17.31
C THR A 305 -18.41 -0.26 18.08
N VAL A 306 -18.32 1.06 18.02
CA VAL A 306 -17.33 1.85 18.76
C VAL A 306 -17.85 2.09 20.17
N THR A 307 -17.10 1.64 21.16
CA THR A 307 -17.42 1.84 22.58
C THR A 307 -16.51 2.88 23.24
N HIS A 308 -15.33 3.13 22.66
CA HIS A 308 -14.39 4.14 23.13
C HIS A 308 -13.79 4.91 21.96
N ILE A 309 -13.64 6.22 22.13
CA ILE A 309 -12.78 7.07 21.30
C ILE A 309 -11.74 7.65 22.24
N THR A 310 -10.47 7.36 21.97
CA THR A 310 -9.34 8.00 22.66
C THR A 310 -8.55 8.83 21.67
N GLN A 311 -8.03 9.97 22.08
CA GLN A 311 -7.29 10.85 21.19
C GLN A 311 -6.28 11.73 21.93
N ARG A 312 -5.31 12.26 21.17
CA ARG A 312 -4.37 13.29 21.65
C ARG A 312 -5.09 14.62 21.93
N GLU A 313 -4.44 15.47 22.72
CA GLU A 313 -4.70 16.90 22.69
C GLU A 313 -4.38 17.47 21.30
N ASP A 314 -5.25 18.36 20.80
CA ASP A 314 -5.16 18.96 19.47
C ASP A 314 -4.93 17.91 18.37
N ALA A 315 -5.71 16.82 18.42
CA ALA A 315 -5.58 15.71 17.50
C ALA A 315 -5.78 16.11 16.02
N ILE A 316 -5.08 15.42 15.12
CA ILE A 316 -5.21 15.59 13.67
C ILE A 316 -5.93 14.37 13.08
N TYR A 317 -6.97 14.60 12.26
CA TYR A 317 -7.66 13.53 11.55
C TYR A 317 -6.92 13.20 10.24
N HIS A 318 -6.25 12.05 10.20
CA HIS A 318 -5.61 11.55 8.98
C HIS A 318 -6.62 10.82 8.09
N SER A 319 -6.78 11.30 6.86
CA SER A 319 -7.74 10.81 5.88
C SER A 319 -7.16 10.79 4.47
N THR A 320 -7.84 10.10 3.57
CA THR A 320 -7.58 10.09 2.13
C THR A 320 -8.85 9.79 1.36
N TYR A 321 -8.72 9.69 0.05
CA TYR A 321 -9.76 9.24 -0.86
C TYR A 321 -9.16 8.24 -1.86
N THR A 322 -10.03 7.50 -2.54
CA THR A 322 -9.65 6.66 -3.68
C THR A 322 -10.59 6.95 -4.83
N GLY A 323 -10.11 6.81 -6.06
CA GLY A 323 -10.89 7.12 -7.26
C GLY A 323 -10.15 6.72 -8.52
N ARG A 324 -10.43 7.40 -9.63
CA ARG A 324 -9.73 7.13 -10.89
C ARG A 324 -8.23 7.47 -10.75
N PRO A 325 -7.31 6.52 -10.98
CA PRO A 325 -5.89 6.75 -10.77
C PRO A 325 -5.32 7.84 -11.70
N PRO A 326 -4.21 8.49 -11.31
CA PRO A 326 -3.47 8.28 -10.07
C PRO A 326 -4.24 8.79 -8.84
N ASP A 327 -4.25 7.99 -7.78
CA ASP A 327 -4.70 8.35 -6.44
C ASP A 327 -3.58 8.04 -5.42
N GLU A 328 -3.75 8.43 -4.15
CA GLU A 328 -2.69 8.24 -3.15
C GLU A 328 -2.33 6.75 -2.93
N PRO A 329 -3.31 5.82 -2.86
CA PRO A 329 -3.02 4.39 -2.85
C PRO A 329 -2.22 3.91 -4.07
N ALA A 330 -2.44 4.46 -5.26
CA ALA A 330 -1.66 4.11 -6.45
C ALA A 330 -0.20 4.57 -6.34
N VAL A 331 0.05 5.76 -5.80
CA VAL A 331 1.42 6.25 -5.55
C VAL A 331 2.14 5.36 -4.53
N LEU A 332 1.44 4.95 -3.46
CA LEU A 332 1.96 3.98 -2.51
C LEU A 332 2.31 2.64 -3.18
N GLY A 333 1.44 2.15 -4.07
CA GLY A 333 1.68 0.94 -4.86
C GLY A 333 2.95 1.03 -5.71
N VAL A 334 3.18 2.17 -6.38
CA VAL A 334 4.40 2.40 -7.17
C VAL A 334 5.65 2.37 -6.30
N ALA A 335 5.64 3.04 -5.16
CA ALA A 335 6.79 3.03 -4.26
C ALA A 335 7.05 1.63 -3.68
N LEU A 336 5.99 0.92 -3.28
CA LEU A 336 6.10 -0.43 -2.73
C LEU A 336 6.51 -1.47 -3.78
N ASN A 337 6.31 -1.22 -5.08
CA ASN A 337 6.85 -2.09 -6.13
C ASN A 337 8.37 -2.25 -6.05
N GLU A 338 9.11 -1.21 -5.65
CA GLU A 338 10.56 -1.32 -5.45
C GLU A 338 10.95 -2.32 -4.36
N VAL A 339 10.06 -2.56 -3.39
CA VAL A 339 10.26 -3.57 -2.35
C VAL A 339 10.07 -4.98 -2.92
N PHE A 340 9.19 -5.16 -3.92
CA PHE A 340 8.90 -6.46 -4.52
C PHE A 340 9.91 -6.89 -5.58
N VAL A 341 10.52 -5.95 -6.30
CA VAL A 341 11.50 -6.24 -7.36
C VAL A 341 12.61 -7.19 -6.86
N PRO A 342 13.32 -6.92 -5.74
CA PRO A 342 14.35 -7.83 -5.23
C PRO A 342 13.82 -9.21 -4.81
N ILE A 343 12.60 -9.27 -4.28
CA ILE A 343 11.96 -10.53 -3.86
C ILE A 343 11.67 -11.39 -5.10
N LEU A 344 11.16 -10.78 -6.18
CA LEU A 344 10.97 -11.46 -7.46
C LEU A 344 12.29 -11.87 -8.09
N GLN A 345 13.29 -11.00 -8.08
CA GLN A 345 14.63 -11.28 -8.64
C GLN A 345 15.33 -12.44 -7.94
N LYS A 346 15.13 -12.62 -6.63
CA LYS A 346 15.66 -13.79 -5.91
C LYS A 346 15.11 -15.10 -6.49
N GLN A 347 13.84 -15.13 -6.88
CA GLN A 347 13.18 -16.31 -7.44
C GLN A 347 13.38 -16.45 -8.96
N PHE A 348 13.44 -15.32 -9.66
CA PHE A 348 13.56 -15.19 -11.11
C PHE A 348 14.72 -14.23 -11.43
N PRO A 349 15.99 -14.70 -11.36
CA PRO A 349 17.16 -13.85 -11.57
C PRO A 349 17.24 -13.20 -12.97
N GLU A 350 16.46 -13.71 -13.92
CA GLU A 350 16.31 -13.13 -15.24
C GLU A 350 15.51 -11.81 -15.27
N ILE A 351 14.72 -11.50 -14.24
CA ILE A 351 13.92 -10.25 -14.19
C ILE A 351 14.84 -9.05 -13.96
N VAL A 352 14.75 -8.06 -14.83
CA VAL A 352 15.49 -6.79 -14.74
C VAL A 352 14.68 -5.74 -14.01
N ASP A 353 13.43 -5.53 -14.42
CA ASP A 353 12.47 -4.65 -13.74
C ASP A 353 11.08 -5.27 -13.71
N PHE A 354 10.28 -4.87 -12.72
CA PHE A 354 8.89 -5.26 -12.56
C PHE A 354 8.09 -4.04 -12.14
N TYR A 355 7.10 -3.67 -12.95
CA TYR A 355 6.35 -2.45 -12.77
C TYR A 355 4.84 -2.68 -12.90
N LEU A 356 4.08 -2.13 -11.96
CA LEU A 356 2.62 -2.05 -12.01
C LEU A 356 2.23 -0.57 -12.23
N PRO A 357 1.79 -0.19 -13.44
CA PRO A 357 1.41 1.18 -13.74
C PRO A 357 0.16 1.63 -12.94
N PRO A 358 0.15 2.84 -12.32
CA PRO A 358 -1.02 3.40 -11.65
C PRO A 358 -2.32 3.35 -12.45
N GLU A 359 -2.24 3.69 -13.73
CA GLU A 359 -3.34 3.66 -14.71
C GLU A 359 -3.93 2.26 -14.91
N GLY A 360 -3.19 1.20 -14.53
CA GLY A 360 -3.66 -0.17 -14.43
C GLY A 360 -4.35 -0.48 -13.10
N CYS A 361 -4.91 0.52 -12.42
CA CYS A 361 -5.50 0.42 -11.08
C CYS A 361 -4.53 -0.20 -10.07
N SER A 362 -3.25 0.15 -10.14
CA SER A 362 -2.16 -0.28 -9.26
C SER A 362 -1.76 -1.76 -9.29
N TYR A 363 -2.62 -2.68 -9.74
CA TYR A 363 -2.32 -4.13 -9.75
C TYR A 363 -2.88 -4.90 -10.95
N ARG A 364 -3.76 -4.32 -11.78
CA ARG A 364 -4.45 -5.10 -12.83
C ARG A 364 -3.56 -5.38 -14.05
N LEU A 365 -2.51 -4.60 -14.24
CA LEU A 365 -1.52 -4.78 -15.31
C LEU A 365 -0.10 -4.75 -14.74
N ALA A 366 0.75 -5.66 -15.21
CA ALA A 366 2.18 -5.67 -14.95
C ALA A 366 2.98 -5.60 -16.25
N VAL A 367 4.07 -4.86 -16.22
CA VAL A 367 5.14 -4.89 -17.23
C VAL A 367 6.38 -5.49 -16.59
N VAL A 368 6.94 -6.51 -17.22
CA VAL A 368 8.14 -7.22 -16.75
C VAL A 368 9.19 -7.17 -17.84
N THR A 369 10.38 -6.70 -17.52
CA THR A 369 11.53 -6.76 -18.44
C THR A 369 12.50 -7.83 -17.96
N MET A 370 13.06 -8.59 -18.89
CA MET A 370 13.89 -9.74 -18.54
C MET A 370 15.03 -9.99 -19.51
N LYS A 371 16.08 -10.65 -19.02
CA LYS A 371 17.15 -11.20 -19.85
C LYS A 371 16.74 -12.58 -20.34
N LYS A 372 16.19 -12.64 -21.56
CA LYS A 372 15.80 -13.91 -22.19
C LYS A 372 17.02 -14.81 -22.41
N GLN A 373 16.85 -16.11 -22.13
CA GLN A 373 17.94 -17.11 -22.13
C GLN A 373 17.62 -18.34 -22.99
N TYR A 374 16.34 -18.56 -23.32
CA TYR A 374 15.88 -19.66 -24.15
C TYR A 374 14.50 -19.35 -24.75
N ALA A 375 14.13 -20.10 -25.79
CA ALA A 375 12.80 -20.03 -26.41
C ALA A 375 11.70 -20.41 -25.40
N GLY A 376 10.61 -19.64 -25.35
CA GLY A 376 9.49 -19.82 -24.41
C GLY A 376 9.69 -19.21 -23.02
N HIS A 377 10.85 -18.61 -22.72
CA HIS A 377 11.18 -18.14 -21.37
C HIS A 377 10.16 -17.14 -20.79
N ALA A 378 9.57 -16.27 -21.60
CA ALA A 378 8.56 -15.30 -21.16
C ALA A 378 7.34 -15.97 -20.49
N LYS A 379 6.94 -17.16 -20.94
CA LYS A 379 5.78 -17.88 -20.40
C LYS A 379 6.04 -18.35 -18.96
N ARG A 380 7.29 -18.71 -18.63
CA ARG A 380 7.70 -19.03 -17.25
C ARG A 380 7.52 -17.82 -16.33
N VAL A 381 7.94 -16.64 -16.78
CA VAL A 381 7.81 -15.39 -16.02
C VAL A 381 6.33 -15.02 -15.83
N MET A 382 5.50 -15.12 -16.88
CA MET A 382 4.05 -14.89 -16.77
C MET A 382 3.40 -15.75 -15.68
N MET A 383 3.64 -17.06 -15.72
CA MET A 383 3.11 -17.99 -14.71
C MET A 383 3.69 -17.71 -13.31
N GLY A 384 4.95 -17.29 -13.22
CA GLY A 384 5.59 -16.85 -12.00
C GLY A 384 4.89 -15.63 -11.37
N VAL A 385 4.60 -14.60 -12.16
CA VAL A 385 3.86 -13.41 -11.71
C VAL A 385 2.50 -13.80 -11.15
N TRP A 386 1.75 -14.66 -11.83
CA TRP A 386 0.40 -15.06 -11.39
C TRP A 386 0.35 -16.02 -10.20
N SER A 387 1.48 -16.60 -9.76
CA SER A 387 1.49 -17.66 -8.75
C SER A 387 2.40 -17.41 -7.55
N PHE A 388 3.50 -16.65 -7.71
CA PHE A 388 4.54 -16.60 -6.68
C PHE A 388 4.16 -15.73 -5.47
N LEU A 389 3.64 -14.52 -5.72
CA LEU A 389 3.20 -13.60 -4.66
C LEU A 389 1.69 -13.38 -4.74
N ARG A 390 1.02 -13.48 -3.58
CA ARG A 390 -0.45 -13.31 -3.48
C ARG A 390 -0.93 -11.96 -4.02
N GLN A 391 -0.09 -10.94 -3.91
CA GLN A 391 -0.36 -9.57 -4.33
C GLN A 391 -0.61 -9.44 -5.84
N PHE A 392 -0.04 -10.33 -6.65
CA PHE A 392 -0.12 -10.28 -8.12
C PHE A 392 -1.08 -11.33 -8.69
N MET A 393 -1.74 -12.13 -7.84
CA MET A 393 -2.68 -13.18 -8.27
C MET A 393 -3.90 -12.63 -9.02
N TYR A 394 -4.26 -11.36 -8.80
CA TYR A 394 -5.37 -10.69 -9.49
C TYR A 394 -4.93 -9.84 -10.68
N THR A 395 -3.63 -9.77 -10.98
CA THR A 395 -3.12 -9.08 -12.17
C THR A 395 -3.63 -9.79 -13.43
N LYS A 396 -4.47 -9.09 -14.20
CA LYS A 396 -5.13 -9.62 -15.40
C LYS A 396 -4.21 -9.62 -16.61
N PHE A 397 -3.38 -8.60 -16.73
CA PHE A 397 -2.53 -8.37 -17.90
C PHE A 397 -1.07 -8.42 -17.49
N VAL A 398 -0.26 -9.23 -18.17
CA VAL A 398 1.20 -9.27 -17.98
C VAL A 398 1.87 -9.09 -19.32
N ILE A 399 2.63 -8.03 -19.49
CA ILE A 399 3.45 -7.77 -20.67
C ILE A 399 4.89 -8.13 -20.32
N VAL A 400 5.52 -9.01 -21.10
CA VAL A 400 6.92 -9.41 -20.92
C VAL A 400 7.77 -8.88 -22.06
N CYS A 401 8.79 -8.09 -21.74
CA CYS A 401 9.72 -7.46 -22.68
C CYS A 401 11.17 -7.89 -22.39
N ASP A 402 12.09 -7.60 -23.31
CA ASP A 402 13.54 -7.76 -23.04
C ASP A 402 14.08 -6.58 -22.20
N ASP A 403 15.35 -6.63 -21.84
CA ASP A 403 16.03 -5.65 -20.97
C ASP A 403 16.44 -4.34 -21.67
N ASP A 404 16.17 -4.22 -22.97
CA ASP A 404 16.35 -2.99 -23.75
C ASP A 404 15.11 -2.09 -23.77
N VAL A 405 14.05 -2.48 -23.06
CA VAL A 405 12.77 -1.76 -22.94
C VAL A 405 12.67 -1.18 -21.53
N ASN A 406 12.36 0.11 -21.40
CA ASN A 406 12.00 0.68 -20.12
C ASN A 406 10.55 0.28 -19.74
N ALA A 407 10.39 -0.55 -18.70
CA ALA A 407 9.08 -1.03 -18.24
C ALA A 407 8.12 0.10 -17.81
N ARG A 408 8.65 1.30 -17.54
CA ARG A 408 7.93 2.46 -17.00
C ARG A 408 7.66 3.54 -18.04
N ASP A 409 8.06 3.31 -19.29
CA ASP A 409 7.79 4.20 -20.42
C ASP A 409 6.90 3.47 -21.44
N TRP A 410 5.66 3.94 -21.58
CA TRP A 410 4.75 3.37 -22.56
C TRP A 410 5.23 3.50 -23.99
N ASN A 411 6.08 4.47 -24.33
CA ASN A 411 6.65 4.57 -25.67
C ASN A 411 7.46 3.31 -26.00
N ASP A 412 8.29 2.85 -25.06
CA ASP A 412 9.11 1.65 -25.21
C ASP A 412 8.25 0.38 -25.17
N VAL A 413 7.31 0.28 -24.22
CA VAL A 413 6.45 -0.92 -24.06
C VAL A 413 5.56 -1.13 -25.29
N ILE A 414 4.93 -0.06 -25.80
CA ILE A 414 4.10 -0.15 -27.00
C ILE A 414 4.96 -0.42 -28.23
N TRP A 415 6.16 0.15 -28.33
CA TRP A 415 7.11 -0.19 -29.40
C TRP A 415 7.47 -1.68 -29.39
N ALA A 416 7.75 -2.26 -28.21
CA ALA A 416 8.04 -3.68 -28.08
C ALA A 416 6.86 -4.55 -28.53
N ILE A 417 5.64 -4.25 -28.06
CA ILE A 417 4.43 -4.98 -28.46
C ILE A 417 4.24 -4.92 -29.98
N THR A 418 4.30 -3.72 -30.56
CA THR A 418 3.97 -3.50 -31.98
C THR A 418 5.03 -3.99 -32.96
N THR A 419 6.26 -4.24 -32.51
CA THR A 419 7.37 -4.66 -33.38
C THR A 419 7.84 -6.10 -33.15
N ARG A 420 7.60 -6.67 -31.96
CA ARG A 420 8.12 -8.00 -31.56
C ARG A 420 7.03 -9.06 -31.39
N MET A 421 5.76 -8.70 -31.49
CA MET A 421 4.66 -9.64 -31.31
C MET A 421 3.91 -9.96 -32.61
N ASP A 422 3.60 -11.24 -32.77
CA ASP A 422 2.43 -11.67 -33.54
C ASP A 422 1.26 -11.91 -32.56
N PRO A 423 0.10 -11.24 -32.72
CA PRO A 423 -0.95 -11.27 -31.71
C PRO A 423 -1.46 -12.69 -31.36
N ALA A 424 -1.67 -13.54 -32.35
CA ALA A 424 -2.23 -14.88 -32.11
C ALA A 424 -1.20 -15.84 -31.52
N ARG A 425 0.06 -15.77 -31.99
CA ARG A 425 1.13 -16.65 -31.53
C ARG A 425 1.63 -16.28 -30.13
N ASP A 426 1.72 -14.99 -29.83
CA ASP A 426 2.47 -14.48 -28.67
C ASP A 426 1.57 -14.03 -27.51
N THR A 427 0.25 -14.18 -27.65
CA THR A 427 -0.72 -13.96 -26.57
C THR A 427 -1.05 -15.29 -25.89
N VAL A 428 -0.94 -15.32 -24.57
CA VAL A 428 -1.38 -16.44 -23.72
C VAL A 428 -2.66 -16.03 -23.02
N LEU A 429 -3.73 -16.81 -23.21
CA LEU A 429 -4.98 -16.66 -22.47
C LEU A 429 -5.18 -17.84 -21.53
N VAL A 430 -5.48 -17.55 -20.27
CA VAL A 430 -5.85 -18.55 -19.26
C VAL A 430 -7.21 -18.17 -18.70
N GLU A 431 -8.19 -19.04 -18.89
CA GLU A 431 -9.56 -18.82 -18.43
C GLU A 431 -9.78 -19.39 -17.02
N ASN A 432 -10.89 -19.01 -16.39
CA ASN A 432 -11.36 -19.56 -15.11
C ASN A 432 -10.33 -19.42 -13.97
N THR A 433 -9.63 -18.29 -13.95
CA THR A 433 -8.70 -17.92 -12.89
C THR A 433 -9.39 -17.06 -11.83
N PRO A 434 -8.87 -17.03 -10.58
CA PRO A 434 -9.35 -16.10 -9.56
C PRO A 434 -9.15 -14.65 -9.97
N ILE A 435 -10.19 -13.83 -9.84
CA ILE A 435 -10.19 -12.39 -10.12
C ILE A 435 -10.77 -11.66 -8.91
N ASP A 436 -10.46 -10.37 -8.78
CA ASP A 436 -11.10 -9.50 -7.80
C ASP A 436 -12.64 -9.53 -7.97
N TYR A 437 -13.36 -9.77 -6.89
CA TYR A 437 -14.83 -9.91 -6.93
C TYR A 437 -15.54 -8.60 -7.29
N LEU A 438 -14.87 -7.46 -7.12
CA LEU A 438 -15.32 -6.12 -7.51
C LEU A 438 -15.08 -5.80 -8.99
N ASP A 439 -14.34 -6.65 -9.70
CA ASP A 439 -14.05 -6.42 -11.11
C ASP A 439 -15.24 -6.82 -11.97
N PHE A 440 -16.17 -5.88 -12.16
CA PHE A 440 -17.39 -6.05 -12.96
C PHE A 440 -17.14 -6.35 -14.46
N ALA A 441 -15.88 -6.27 -14.93
CA ALA A 441 -15.53 -6.66 -16.29
C ALA A 441 -15.28 -8.18 -16.42
N SER A 442 -15.23 -8.93 -15.31
CA SER A 442 -15.20 -10.39 -15.36
C SER A 442 -16.59 -10.96 -15.69
N PRO A 443 -16.66 -12.14 -16.34
CA PRO A 443 -17.95 -12.76 -16.69
C PRO A 443 -18.74 -13.20 -15.45
N VAL A 444 -18.05 -13.55 -14.35
CA VAL A 444 -18.63 -13.98 -13.08
C VAL A 444 -17.84 -13.31 -11.95
N SER A 445 -18.52 -12.87 -10.88
CA SER A 445 -17.83 -12.29 -9.73
C SER A 445 -16.82 -13.28 -9.14
N GLY A 446 -15.58 -12.82 -8.95
CA GLY A 446 -14.48 -13.62 -8.42
C GLY A 446 -13.80 -14.55 -9.43
N LEU A 447 -14.31 -14.66 -10.66
CA LEU A 447 -13.80 -15.60 -11.66
C LEU A 447 -13.73 -14.98 -13.07
N GLY A 448 -12.57 -15.08 -13.71
CA GLY A 448 -12.38 -14.54 -15.06
C GLY A 448 -11.11 -15.06 -15.74
N SER A 449 -10.68 -14.38 -16.79
CA SER A 449 -9.48 -14.75 -17.55
C SER A 449 -8.29 -13.82 -17.25
N LYS A 450 -7.11 -14.29 -17.61
CA LYS A 450 -5.85 -13.53 -17.62
C LYS A 450 -5.20 -13.61 -19.00
N MET A 451 -4.49 -12.55 -19.36
CA MET A 451 -3.80 -12.39 -20.62
C MET A 451 -2.32 -12.07 -20.39
N GLY A 452 -1.44 -12.90 -20.97
CA GLY A 452 -0.01 -12.67 -21.04
C GLY A 452 0.40 -12.28 -22.46
N LEU A 453 1.17 -11.21 -22.61
CA LEU A 453 1.68 -10.72 -23.88
C LEU A 453 3.20 -10.87 -23.92
N ASP A 454 3.71 -11.77 -24.75
CA ASP A 454 5.15 -11.97 -24.92
C ASP A 454 5.70 -11.04 -26.00
N ALA A 455 6.13 -9.85 -25.60
CA ALA A 455 6.78 -8.83 -26.43
C ALA A 455 8.31 -8.99 -26.47
N THR A 456 8.86 -10.15 -26.10
CA THR A 456 10.30 -10.40 -26.21
C THR A 456 10.73 -10.65 -27.66
N ASN A 457 12.02 -10.46 -27.96
CA ASN A 457 12.62 -10.88 -29.21
C ASN A 457 12.42 -12.38 -29.43
N LYS A 458 11.98 -12.78 -30.63
CA LYS A 458 11.71 -14.20 -30.94
C LYS A 458 12.97 -14.90 -31.45
N TRP A 459 13.30 -16.00 -30.81
CA TRP A 459 14.49 -16.81 -31.09
C TRP A 459 14.18 -17.91 -32.12
N PRO A 460 15.21 -18.53 -32.74
CA PRO A 460 15.00 -19.70 -33.58
C PRO A 460 14.18 -20.77 -32.86
N GLY A 461 13.15 -21.29 -33.54
CA GLY A 461 12.17 -22.22 -32.97
C GLY A 461 10.86 -21.54 -32.54
N GLU A 462 10.89 -20.28 -32.13
CA GLU A 462 9.68 -19.46 -31.93
C GLU A 462 9.24 -18.78 -33.24
N THR A 463 10.19 -18.55 -34.14
CA THR A 463 9.98 -18.02 -35.48
C THR A 463 10.97 -18.65 -36.48
N GLN A 464 10.59 -18.66 -37.75
CA GLN A 464 11.43 -19.06 -38.89
C GLN A 464 11.96 -17.85 -39.68
N ARG A 465 11.56 -16.63 -39.29
CA ARG A 465 11.99 -15.40 -39.97
C ARG A 465 13.35 -14.95 -39.43
N GLU A 466 14.12 -14.26 -40.26
CA GLU A 466 15.24 -13.46 -39.79
C GLU A 466 14.71 -12.33 -38.91
N TRP A 467 15.23 -12.23 -37.68
CA TRP A 467 14.78 -11.24 -36.70
C TRP A 467 15.43 -9.87 -36.93
N GLY A 468 14.68 -8.80 -36.67
CA GLY A 468 15.18 -7.44 -36.81
C GLY A 468 16.33 -7.14 -35.84
N ARG A 469 17.35 -6.42 -36.30
CA ARG A 469 18.43 -5.93 -35.44
C ARG A 469 18.02 -4.56 -34.84
N PRO A 470 17.90 -4.43 -33.51
CA PRO A 470 17.51 -3.16 -32.91
C PRO A 470 18.60 -2.11 -33.11
N ILE A 471 18.18 -0.84 -33.16
CA ILE A 471 19.10 0.30 -33.15
C ILE A 471 19.61 0.46 -31.72
N VAL A 472 20.92 0.51 -31.54
CA VAL A 472 21.57 0.75 -30.25
C VAL A 472 22.33 2.07 -30.35
N LYS A 473 22.09 2.97 -29.39
CA LYS A 473 22.85 4.23 -29.31
C LYS A 473 24.32 3.93 -29.00
N ASP A 474 25.21 4.77 -29.51
CA ASP A 474 26.61 4.74 -29.10
C ASP A 474 26.73 5.21 -27.64
N PRO A 475 27.27 4.37 -26.72
CA PRO A 475 27.41 4.72 -25.31
C PRO A 475 28.31 5.93 -25.06
N GLU A 476 29.37 6.11 -25.85
CA GLU A 476 30.30 7.23 -25.69
C GLU A 476 29.65 8.55 -26.09
N VAL A 477 28.86 8.54 -27.18
CA VAL A 477 28.09 9.71 -27.62
C VAL A 477 27.02 10.05 -26.59
N THR A 478 26.30 9.06 -26.08
CA THR A 478 25.24 9.28 -25.07
C THR A 478 25.83 9.93 -23.81
N ALA A 479 26.88 9.33 -23.24
CA ALA A 479 27.55 9.86 -22.05
C ALA A 479 28.13 11.27 -22.26
N ARG A 480 28.68 11.55 -23.45
CA ARG A 480 29.15 12.89 -23.79
C ARG A 480 28.01 13.91 -23.81
N ILE A 481 26.87 13.57 -24.42
CA ILE A 481 25.71 14.47 -24.48
C ILE A 481 25.12 14.69 -23.08
N ASP A 482 25.05 13.65 -22.26
CA ASP A 482 24.62 13.77 -20.85
C ASP A 482 25.50 14.76 -20.08
N ALA A 483 26.83 14.69 -20.27
CA ALA A 483 27.78 15.57 -19.58
C ALA A 483 27.65 17.05 -19.97
N ILE A 484 27.19 17.36 -21.19
CA ILE A 484 27.02 18.74 -21.67
C ILE A 484 25.56 19.19 -21.65
N TRP A 485 24.61 18.34 -21.27
CA TRP A 485 23.18 18.58 -21.46
C TRP A 485 22.69 19.87 -20.78
N ASP A 486 23.13 20.11 -19.55
CA ASP A 486 22.80 21.32 -18.79
C ASP A 486 23.39 22.58 -19.43
N GLU A 487 24.58 22.48 -20.04
CA GLU A 487 25.22 23.58 -20.76
C GLU A 487 24.44 23.97 -22.04
N LEU A 488 23.70 23.03 -22.63
CA LEU A 488 22.89 23.29 -23.83
C LEU A 488 21.67 24.17 -23.56
N ALA A 489 21.25 24.33 -22.30
CA ALA A 489 20.19 25.24 -21.86
C ALA A 489 18.86 25.13 -22.65
N ILE A 490 18.47 23.91 -23.02
CA ILE A 490 17.29 23.63 -23.88
C ILE A 490 15.97 23.89 -23.15
N PHE A 491 15.92 23.61 -21.85
CA PHE A 491 14.72 23.80 -21.01
C PHE A 491 15.10 24.74 -19.85
N LYS A 492 14.87 26.04 -20.04
CA LYS A 492 14.96 27.06 -18.99
C LYS A 492 13.57 27.56 -18.63
#